data_AF-A0A2H6BJY6-F1
#
_entry.id   AF-A0A2H6BJY6-F1
#
_cell.length_a   1.000
_cell.length_b   1.000
_cell.length_c   1.000
_cell.angle_alpha   90.00
_cell.angle_beta   90.00
_cell.angle_gamma   90.00
#
_symmetry.space_group_name_H-M   'P 1'
#
loop_
_entity.id
_entity.type
_entity.pdbx_description
1 polymer ?
#
loop_
_entity_poly.entity_id
_entity_poly.type
_entity_poly.pdbx_seq_one_letter_code
_entity_poly.pdbx_strand_id
1 'polypeptide(L)' 'MSAAFVIEVRGRQAGLVVRQDRGGYRFFAAMSEAFALEGKVFPSAADASRAARAIFAASAR' A
#
# COMPACT_ATOMS: atom_id res chain seq x y z
N MET A 1 11.19 7.46 -15.54
CA MET A 1 9.81 7.92 -15.28
C MET A 1 9.34 7.25 -14.00
N SER A 2 9.23 8.01 -12.90
CA SER A 2 8.75 7.52 -11.62
C SER A 2 7.23 7.34 -11.68
N ALA A 3 6.72 6.18 -11.26
CA ALA A 3 5.29 5.93 -11.16
C ALA A 3 4.88 5.90 -9.69
N ALA A 4 3.78 6.55 -9.36
CA ALA A 4 3.14 6.47 -8.07
C ALA A 4 1.67 6.05 -8.25
N PHE A 5 1.18 5.21 -7.36
CA PHE A 5 -0.20 4.72 -7.39
C PHE A 5 -0.84 4.91 -6.02
N VAL A 6 -2.04 5.50 -5.99
CA VAL A 6 -2.87 5.53 -4.79
C VAL A 6 -3.51 4.16 -4.60
N ILE A 7 -3.54 3.67 -3.37
CA ILE A 7 -4.23 2.43 -2.99
C ILE A 7 -5.44 2.80 -2.14
N GLU A 8 -6.62 2.53 -2.68
CA GLU A 8 -7.89 2.70 -2.00
C GLU A 8 -8.49 1.35 -1.59
N VAL A 9 -9.02 1.29 -0.37
CA VAL A 9 -9.70 0.12 0.17
C VAL A 9 -11.00 0.59 0.83
N ARG A 10 -12.15 0.06 0.37
CA ARG A 10 -13.49 0.41 0.87
C ARG A 10 -13.77 1.93 0.84
N GLY A 11 -13.37 2.61 -0.23
CA GLY A 11 -13.55 4.06 -0.40
C GLY A 11 -12.66 4.94 0.48
N ARG A 12 -11.66 4.35 1.16
CA ARG A 12 -10.67 5.06 1.97
C ARG A 12 -9.29 4.93 1.35
N GLN A 13 -8.52 6.00 1.33
CA GLN A 13 -7.11 5.97 0.89
C GLN A 13 -6.27 5.25 1.94
N ALA A 14 -5.92 3.99 1.70
CA ALA A 14 -5.08 3.20 2.60
C ALA A 14 -3.62 3.68 2.56
N GLY A 15 -3.17 4.15 1.40
CA GLY A 15 -1.80 4.66 1.21
C GLY A 15 -1.50 4.94 -0.26
N LEU A 16 -0.23 5.15 -0.56
CA LEU A 16 0.29 5.18 -1.93
C LEU A 16 1.52 4.28 -2.05
N VAL A 17 1.83 3.85 -3.27
CA VAL A 17 3.11 3.21 -3.58
C VAL A 17 3.90 4.02 -4.56
N VAL A 18 5.23 4.06 -4.38
CA VAL A 18 6.16 4.69 -5.32
C VAL A 18 7.11 3.63 -5.88
N ARG A 19 7.18 3.54 -7.21
CA ARG A 19 8.15 2.67 -7.90
C ARG A 19 9.56 3.10 -7.52
N GLN A 20 10.37 2.16 -7.04
CA GLN A 20 11.77 2.43 -6.69
C GLN A 20 12.68 2.20 -7.91
N ASP A 21 13.82 2.89 -7.97
CA ASP A 21 14.77 2.75 -9.08
C ASP A 21 15.37 1.35 -9.18
N ARG A 22 15.59 0.70 -8.03
CA ARG A 22 16.09 -0.68 -7.92
C ARG A 22 14.98 -1.74 -8.10
N GLY A 23 13.79 -1.33 -8.50
CA GLY A 23 12.61 -2.20 -8.67
C GLY A 23 11.71 -2.26 -7.44
N GLY A 24 10.51 -2.78 -7.64
CA GLY A 24 9.48 -2.85 -6.62
C GLY A 24 8.81 -1.50 -6.31
N TYR A 25 7.96 -1.53 -5.30
CA TYR A 25 7.01 -0.49 -4.94
C TYR A 25 7.03 -0.29 -3.44
N ARG A 26 7.54 0.85 -2.97
CA ARG A 26 7.54 1.19 -1.55
C ARG A 26 6.19 1.76 -1.17
N PHE A 27 5.57 1.20 -0.14
CA PHE A 27 4.30 1.65 0.41
C PHE A 27 4.49 2.76 1.44
N PHE A 28 3.62 3.77 1.39
CA PHE A 28 3.49 4.84 2.37
C PHE A 28 2.04 4.89 2.84
N ALA A 29 1.83 4.72 4.13
CA ALA A 29 0.52 4.64 4.73
C ALA A 29 -0.12 6.03 4.83
N ALA A 30 -1.41 6.10 4.51
CA ALA A 30 -2.22 7.31 4.70
C ALA A 30 -3.13 7.21 5.94
N MET A 31 -3.20 6.03 6.57
CA MET A 31 -4.05 5.78 7.75
C MET A 31 -3.33 4.85 8.75
N SER A 32 -3.68 4.99 10.03
CA SER A 32 -3.12 4.19 11.13
C SER A 32 -3.25 2.69 10.93
N GLU A 33 -4.37 2.22 10.38
CA GLU A 33 -4.61 0.80 10.11
C GLU A 33 -3.55 0.24 9.17
N ALA A 34 -3.09 1.03 8.20
CA ALA A 34 -2.10 0.64 7.21
C ALA A 34 -0.64 0.82 7.67
N PHE A 35 -0.36 1.32 8.89
CA PHE A 35 1.01 1.53 9.38
C PHE A 35 1.83 0.24 9.41
N ALA A 36 1.18 -0.92 9.54
CA ALA A 36 1.83 -2.22 9.41
C ALA A 36 2.49 -2.45 8.03
N LEU A 37 2.17 -1.64 7.02
CA LEU A 37 2.74 -1.70 5.67
C LEU A 37 3.72 -0.56 5.37
N GLU A 38 3.88 0.40 6.28
CA GLU A 38 4.76 1.57 6.09
C GLU A 38 6.18 1.15 5.70
N GLY A 39 6.71 1.76 4.64
CA GLY A 39 8.05 1.53 4.14
C GLY A 39 8.29 0.14 3.49
N LYS A 40 7.34 -0.80 3.55
CA LYS A 40 7.49 -2.12 2.93
C LYS A 40 7.59 -2.00 1.42
N VAL A 41 8.45 -2.81 0.82
CA VAL A 41 8.63 -2.88 -0.64
C VAL A 41 7.92 -4.12 -1.16
N PHE A 42 7.03 -3.91 -2.13
CA PHE A 42 6.29 -4.96 -2.81
C PHE A 42 6.81 -5.15 -4.24
N PRO A 43 6.73 -6.37 -4.80
CA PRO A 43 7.16 -6.61 -6.17
C PRO A 43 6.26 -5.92 -7.20
N SER A 44 4.97 -5.71 -6.88
CA SER A 44 4.04 -4.94 -7.69
C SER A 44 3.11 -4.07 -6.84
N ALA A 45 2.51 -3.05 -7.47
CA ALA A 45 1.44 -2.27 -6.84
C ALA A 45 0.21 -3.13 -6.49
N ALA A 46 -0.05 -4.20 -7.24
CA ALA A 46 -1.13 -5.14 -6.97
C ALA A 46 -0.89 -5.95 -5.68
N ASP A 47 0.36 -6.36 -5.41
CA ASP A 47 0.74 -7.03 -4.16
C ASP A 47 0.54 -6.11 -2.95
N ALA A 48 0.97 -4.85 -3.08
CA ALA A 48 0.73 -3.84 -2.05
C ALA A 48 -0.77 -3.64 -1.80
N SER A 49 -1.58 -3.59 -2.86
CA SER A 49 -3.03 -3.45 -2.77
C SER A 49 -3.71 -4.66 -2.09
N ARG A 50 -3.25 -5.89 -2.37
CA ARG A 50 -3.72 -7.07 -1.64
C ARG A 50 -3.37 -7.01 -0.15
N ALA A 51 -2.14 -6.62 0.19
CA ALA A 51 -1.73 -6.49 1.58
C ALA A 51 -2.57 -5.46 2.34
N ALA A 52 -2.84 -4.29 1.72
CA ALA A 52 -3.72 -3.28 2.30
C ALA A 52 -5.15 -3.82 2.52
N ARG A 53 -5.71 -4.55 1.55
CA ARG A 53 -7.03 -5.18 1.71
C ARG A 53 -7.07 -6.17 2.88
N ALA A 54 -6.01 -6.94 3.10
CA ALA A 54 -5.92 -7.90 4.20
C ALA A 54 -5.92 -7.20 5.58
N ILE A 55 -5.16 -6.11 5.71
CA ILE A 55 -5.14 -5.28 6.93
C ILE A 55 -6.54 -4.76 7.27
N PHE A 56 -7.23 -4.15 6.30
CA PHE A 56 -8.57 -3.58 6.53
C PHE A 56 -9.65 -4.64 6.76
N ALA A 57 -9.43 -5.87 6.29
CA ALA A 57 -10.30 -7.00 6.62
C ALA A 57 -10.10 -7.47 8.07
N ALA A 58 -8.87 -7.42 8.59
CA ALA A 58 -8.54 -7.80 9.96
C ALA A 58 -8.99 -6.74 10.98
N SER A 59 -8.84 -5.44 10.68
CA SER A 59 -9.23 -4.34 11.58
C SER A 59 -10.74 -4.08 11.67
N ALA A 60 -11.56 -4.76 10.86
CA ALA A 60 -13.02 -4.63 10.89
C ALA A 60 -13.71 -5.67 11.81
N ARG A 61 -12.92 -6.45 12.55
CA ARG A 61 -13.38 -7.36 13.61
C ARG A 61 -13.21 -6.68 14.96
#